data_AF-A0A6I2GQ82-F1
#
_entry.id   AF-A0A6I2GQ82-F1
#
_cell.length_a   1.000
_cell.length_b   1.000
_cell.length_c   1.000
_cell.angle_alpha   90.00
_cell.angle_beta   90.00
_cell.angle_gamma   90.00
#
_symmetry.space_group_name_H-M   'P 1'
#
loop_
_entity.id
_entity.type
_entity.pdbx_description
1 polymer ?
#
loop_
_entity_poly.entity_id
_entity_poly.type
_entity_poly.pdbx_seq_one_letter_code
_entity_poly.pdbx_strand_id
1 'polypeptide(L)'
;MRPTAAQDKSLLEVLGRFVSNFRWLFMPLGLAALVAVGVHAAADTLDDRLLAVADAVDAAFDAVVGRFELTHGLVDLVALEERTTFARALTLLWELAADAVLLLPLLRYREPELGSRDPWRSLRAPSRGSWRELLKRIKAQPTPLRIVLPLGTAAVVLAGACTAARLVEGTVYLSWRGLLGDRASHLFAQLLAIGALVGVLASLGWRAVYRNLEYADARVAAPAGSNAERLSRGLIACALVAPLALAALLDASPVLSFFR
;
A
#
# COMPACT_ATOMS: atom_id res chain seq x y z
N MET A 1 51.13 -0.59 6.65
CA MET A 1 50.57 -1.53 5.67
C MET A 1 49.17 -1.07 5.32
N ARG A 2 48.93 -0.58 4.10
CA ARG A 2 47.60 -0.18 3.62
C ARG A 2 46.91 -1.41 3.02
N PRO A 3 45.67 -1.77 3.42
CA PRO A 3 44.93 -2.82 2.73
C PRO A 3 44.67 -2.36 1.30
N THR A 4 45.03 -3.22 0.34
CA THR A 4 44.95 -2.94 -1.09
C THR A 4 43.55 -3.21 -1.59
N ALA A 5 43.05 -2.37 -2.51
CA ALA A 5 41.71 -2.35 -3.09
C ALA A 5 41.20 -3.70 -3.69
N ALA A 6 42.02 -4.74 -3.72
CA ALA A 6 41.64 -6.10 -4.08
C ALA A 6 40.86 -6.82 -2.95
N GLN A 7 41.17 -6.53 -1.69
CA GLN A 7 40.50 -7.14 -0.53
C GLN A 7 39.07 -6.60 -0.35
N ASP A 8 38.88 -5.29 -0.60
CA ASP A 8 37.56 -4.65 -0.59
C ASP A 8 36.63 -5.18 -1.70
N LYS A 9 37.16 -5.44 -2.90
CA LYS A 9 36.39 -6.06 -3.99
C LYS A 9 35.92 -7.47 -3.63
N SER A 10 36.77 -8.27 -2.98
CA SER A 10 36.40 -9.62 -2.51
C SER A 10 35.30 -9.59 -1.45
N LEU A 11 35.36 -8.66 -0.49
CA LEU A 11 34.32 -8.52 0.54
C LEU A 11 33.01 -8.00 -0.06
N LEU A 12 33.05 -7.04 -0.98
CA LEU A 12 31.86 -6.54 -1.67
C LEU A 12 31.21 -7.60 -2.55
N GLU A 13 31.98 -8.48 -3.18
CA GLU A 13 31.42 -9.62 -3.93
C GLU A 13 30.83 -10.70 -3.02
N VAL A 14 31.45 -10.97 -1.87
CA VAL A 14 30.91 -11.92 -0.88
C VAL A 14 29.64 -11.37 -0.25
N LEU A 15 29.62 -10.08 0.13
CA LEU A 15 28.42 -9.39 0.60
C LEU A 15 27.36 -9.32 -0.50
N GLY A 16 27.74 -9.05 -1.76
CA GLY A 16 26.83 -9.05 -2.89
C GLY A 16 26.18 -10.42 -3.14
N ARG A 17 26.96 -11.50 -3.06
CA ARG A 17 26.46 -12.88 -3.15
C ARG A 17 25.57 -13.24 -1.95
N PHE A 18 25.94 -12.83 -0.74
CA PHE A 18 25.15 -13.05 0.47
C PHE A 18 23.80 -12.31 0.41
N VAL A 19 23.82 -11.01 0.11
CA VAL A 19 22.60 -10.19 -0.07
C VAL A 19 21.73 -10.75 -1.20
N SER A 20 22.33 -11.22 -2.29
CA SER A 20 21.60 -11.86 -3.39
C SER A 20 20.93 -13.16 -2.96
N ASN A 21 21.56 -13.97 -2.09
CA ASN A 21 20.98 -15.22 -1.59
C ASN A 21 19.82 -14.97 -0.62
N PHE A 22 19.87 -13.90 0.15
CA PHE A 22 18.80 -13.54 1.09
C PHE A 22 17.64 -12.77 0.44
N ARG A 23 17.88 -12.16 -0.73
CA ARG A 23 16.88 -11.36 -1.45
C ARG A 23 15.57 -12.10 -1.72
N TRP A 24 15.64 -13.39 -2.00
CA TRP A 24 14.44 -14.21 -2.23
C TRP A 24 13.48 -14.25 -1.04
N LEU A 25 13.98 -14.11 0.20
CA LEU A 25 13.15 -14.02 1.40
C LEU A 25 12.72 -12.57 1.69
N PHE A 26 13.64 -11.61 1.57
CA PHE A 26 13.37 -10.20 1.86
C PHE A 26 12.45 -9.52 0.86
N MET A 27 12.44 -9.96 -0.40
CA MET A 27 11.59 -9.39 -1.45
C MET A 27 10.09 -9.62 -1.21
N PRO A 28 9.58 -10.85 -1.08
CA PRO A 28 8.17 -11.07 -0.81
C PRO A 28 7.76 -10.49 0.55
N LEU A 29 8.64 -10.59 1.56
CA LEU A 29 8.38 -10.02 2.88
C LEU A 29 8.31 -8.49 2.85
N GLY A 30 9.23 -7.84 2.14
CA GLY A 30 9.26 -6.38 1.98
C GLY A 30 8.07 -5.86 1.18
N LEU A 31 7.67 -6.58 0.12
CA LEU A 31 6.44 -6.26 -0.63
C LEU A 31 5.20 -6.41 0.24
N ALA A 32 5.12 -7.50 1.02
CA ALA A 32 3.99 -7.76 1.90
C ALA A 32 3.91 -6.72 3.03
N ALA A 33 5.03 -6.43 3.69
CA ALA A 33 5.10 -5.42 4.74
C ALA A 33 4.73 -4.03 4.22
N LEU A 34 5.23 -3.64 3.05
CA LEU A 34 4.90 -2.34 2.46
C LEU A 34 3.41 -2.20 2.16
N VAL A 35 2.79 -3.25 1.62
CA VAL A 35 1.35 -3.24 1.36
C VAL A 35 0.58 -3.25 2.67
N ALA A 36 0.89 -4.14 3.62
CA ALA A 36 0.20 -4.22 4.91
C ALA A 36 0.25 -2.88 5.67
N VAL A 37 1.43 -2.26 5.78
CA VAL A 37 1.58 -0.94 6.41
C VAL A 37 0.76 0.12 5.67
N GLY A 38 0.70 0.06 4.35
CA GLY A 38 -0.12 0.97 3.55
C GLY A 38 -1.62 0.74 3.73
N VAL A 39 -2.06 -0.51 3.82
CA VAL A 39 -3.47 -0.89 4.03
C VAL A 39 -3.89 -0.44 5.42
N HIS A 40 -3.05 -0.70 6.42
CA HIS A 40 -3.26 -0.25 7.80
C HIS A 40 -3.43 1.27 7.88
N ALA A 41 -2.50 2.05 7.29
CA ALA A 41 -2.59 3.51 7.28
C ALA A 41 -3.86 4.02 6.56
N ALA A 42 -4.29 3.34 5.50
CA ALA A 42 -5.53 3.65 4.79
C ALA A 42 -6.77 3.25 5.60
N ALA A 43 -6.71 2.16 6.35
CA ALA A 43 -7.77 1.65 7.20
C ALA A 43 -8.00 2.57 8.41
N ASP A 44 -6.95 3.09 9.03
CA ASP A 44 -7.06 4.11 10.10
C ASP A 44 -7.85 5.33 9.62
N THR A 45 -7.56 5.80 8.40
CA THR A 45 -8.31 6.91 7.78
C THR A 45 -9.76 6.50 7.51
N LEU A 46 -9.99 5.25 7.08
CA LEU A 46 -11.33 4.75 6.82
C LEU A 46 -12.16 4.62 8.11
N ASP A 47 -11.55 4.27 9.24
CA ASP A 47 -12.19 4.20 10.55
C ASP A 47 -12.80 5.55 10.93
N ASP A 48 -12.00 6.62 10.86
CA ASP A 48 -12.43 7.99 11.14
C ASP A 48 -13.60 8.41 10.25
N ARG A 49 -13.58 8.01 8.97
CA ARG A 49 -14.64 8.34 8.01
C ARG A 49 -15.91 7.54 8.27
N LEU A 50 -15.80 6.25 8.61
CA LEU A 50 -16.94 5.41 8.95
C LEU A 50 -17.62 5.90 10.23
N LEU A 51 -16.83 6.30 11.23
CA LEU A 51 -17.36 6.92 12.44
C LEU A 51 -18.08 8.22 12.14
N ALA A 52 -17.48 9.11 11.33
CA ALA A 52 -18.11 10.37 10.95
C ALA A 52 -19.44 10.17 10.19
N VAL A 53 -19.53 9.13 9.35
CA VAL A 53 -20.79 8.77 8.68
C VAL A 53 -21.81 8.23 9.67
N ALA A 54 -21.39 7.35 10.61
CA ALA A 54 -22.27 6.82 11.64
C ALA A 54 -22.85 7.95 12.51
N ASP A 55 -22.01 8.90 12.94
CA ASP A 55 -22.42 10.07 13.71
C ASP A 55 -23.35 10.99 12.90
N ALA A 56 -23.12 11.17 11.60
CA ALA A 56 -24.00 11.97 10.75
C ALA A 56 -25.38 11.31 10.54
N VAL A 57 -25.42 9.98 10.41
CA VAL A 57 -26.67 9.22 10.27
C VAL A 57 -27.46 9.26 11.58
N ASP A 58 -26.79 9.09 12.72
CA ASP A 58 -27.38 9.18 14.06
C ASP A 58 -27.97 10.57 14.30
N ALA A 59 -27.19 11.63 14.05
CA ALA A 59 -27.67 13.00 14.19
C ALA A 59 -28.86 13.32 13.25
N ALA A 60 -28.88 12.77 12.03
CA ALA A 60 -30.00 12.93 11.11
C ALA A 60 -31.25 12.19 11.60
N PHE A 61 -31.08 10.99 12.17
CA PHE A 61 -32.16 10.22 12.77
C PHE A 61 -32.74 10.96 13.99
N ASP A 62 -31.89 11.39 14.92
CA ASP A 62 -32.29 12.18 16.09
C ASP A 62 -33.02 13.47 15.69
N ALA A 63 -32.55 14.14 14.64
CA ALA A 63 -33.18 15.36 14.13
C ALA A 63 -34.57 15.12 13.52
N VAL A 64 -34.89 13.89 13.09
CA VAL A 64 -36.21 13.51 12.56
C VAL A 64 -37.11 13.01 13.68
N VAL A 65 -36.58 12.13 14.52
CA VAL A 65 -37.31 11.40 15.56
C VAL A 65 -37.57 12.26 16.79
N GLY A 66 -36.65 13.16 17.13
CA GLY A 66 -36.84 14.17 18.17
C GLY A 66 -37.92 15.20 17.86
N ARG A 67 -38.47 15.23 16.63
CA ARG A 67 -39.59 16.12 16.26
C ARG A 67 -40.95 15.63 16.75
N PHE A 68 -41.06 14.37 17.16
CA PHE A 68 -42.34 13.78 17.59
C PHE A 68 -42.27 13.41 19.07
N GLU A 69 -43.23 13.89 19.87
CA GLU A 69 -43.28 13.61 21.33
C GLU A 69 -43.35 12.12 21.67
N LEU A 70 -43.99 11.32 20.79
CA LEU A 70 -44.13 9.86 20.96
C LEU A 70 -42.81 9.10 20.75
N THR A 71 -41.83 9.67 20.06
CA THR A 71 -40.58 8.99 19.71
C THR A 71 -39.35 9.64 20.36
N HIS A 72 -39.54 10.61 21.24
CA HIS A 72 -38.43 11.29 21.93
C HIS A 72 -37.54 10.34 22.76
N GLY A 73 -38.09 9.20 23.22
CA GLY A 73 -37.32 8.15 23.91
C GLY A 73 -36.45 7.28 23.00
N LEU A 74 -36.48 7.51 21.68
CA LEU A 74 -35.65 6.82 20.69
C LEU A 74 -34.44 7.65 20.24
N VAL A 75 -34.23 8.83 20.83
CA VAL A 75 -33.04 9.66 20.61
C VAL A 75 -31.86 9.06 21.39
N ASP A 76 -30.66 9.03 20.80
CA ASP A 76 -29.44 8.49 21.43
C ASP A 76 -29.53 6.99 21.80
N LEU A 77 -30.19 6.19 20.95
CA LEU A 77 -30.33 4.74 21.16
C LEU A 77 -29.01 3.98 21.10
N VAL A 78 -28.06 4.47 20.31
CA VAL A 78 -26.77 3.82 20.10
C VAL A 78 -25.69 4.69 20.69
N ALA A 79 -25.20 4.29 21.86
CA ALA A 79 -24.15 5.01 22.55
C ALA A 79 -22.89 5.15 21.68
N LEU A 80 -22.17 6.26 21.84
CA LEU A 80 -20.93 6.54 21.11
C LEU A 80 -19.89 5.40 21.23
N GLU A 81 -19.81 4.75 22.40
CA GLU A 81 -18.91 3.62 22.63
C GLU A 81 -19.25 2.41 21.74
N GLU A 82 -20.55 2.15 21.51
CA GLU A 82 -21.00 1.07 20.61
C GLU A 82 -20.70 1.42 19.15
N ARG A 83 -20.95 2.67 18.73
CA ARG A 83 -20.65 3.15 17.37
C ARG A 83 -19.16 3.05 17.05
N THR A 84 -18.30 3.48 17.97
CA THR A 84 -16.85 3.42 17.81
C THR A 84 -16.33 1.99 17.79
N THR A 85 -16.88 1.10 18.63
CA THR A 85 -16.52 -0.33 18.63
C THR A 85 -16.93 -1.00 17.32
N PHE A 86 -18.13 -0.71 16.82
CA PHE A 86 -18.61 -1.24 15.55
C PHE A 86 -17.78 -0.74 14.36
N ALA A 87 -17.47 0.56 14.30
CA ALA A 87 -16.62 1.15 13.26
C ALA A 87 -15.25 0.45 13.21
N ARG A 88 -14.58 0.32 14.36
CA ARG A 88 -13.28 -0.36 14.46
C ARG A 88 -13.34 -1.82 14.02
N ALA A 89 -14.34 -2.57 14.47
CA ALA A 89 -14.50 -3.97 14.10
C ALA A 89 -14.73 -4.13 12.59
N LEU A 90 -15.57 -3.27 12.00
CA LEU A 90 -15.83 -3.26 10.57
C LEU A 90 -14.57 -2.88 9.78
N THR A 91 -13.84 -1.86 10.22
CA THR A 91 -12.58 -1.42 9.62
C THR A 91 -11.53 -2.53 9.66
N LEU A 92 -11.37 -3.23 10.79
CA LEU A 92 -10.44 -4.35 10.91
C LEU A 92 -10.78 -5.49 9.96
N LEU A 93 -12.05 -5.87 9.86
CA LEU A 93 -12.49 -6.89 8.89
C LEU A 93 -12.21 -6.45 7.46
N TRP A 94 -12.38 -5.16 7.16
CA TRP A 94 -12.10 -4.57 5.86
C TRP A 94 -10.60 -4.57 5.54
N GLU A 95 -9.77 -4.18 6.50
CA GLU A 95 -8.30 -4.21 6.46
C GLU A 95 -7.81 -5.61 6.10
N LEU A 96 -8.23 -6.63 6.87
CA LEU A 96 -7.84 -8.03 6.64
C LEU A 96 -8.30 -8.56 5.27
N ALA A 97 -9.51 -8.19 4.84
CA ALA A 97 -10.03 -8.59 3.54
C ALA A 97 -9.24 -7.95 2.39
N ALA A 98 -8.86 -6.68 2.52
CA ALA A 98 -8.06 -5.97 1.54
C ALA A 98 -6.62 -6.49 1.49
N ASP A 99 -6.02 -6.78 2.66
CA ASP A 99 -4.73 -7.43 2.76
C ASP A 99 -4.74 -8.77 2.03
N ALA A 100 -5.74 -9.62 2.25
CA ALA A 100 -5.87 -10.87 1.51
C ALA A 100 -5.92 -10.62 0.00
N VAL A 101 -6.68 -9.63 -0.47
CA VAL A 101 -6.79 -9.31 -1.91
C VAL A 101 -5.47 -8.81 -2.50
N LEU A 102 -4.76 -7.91 -1.82
CA LEU A 102 -3.56 -7.22 -2.32
C LEU A 102 -2.26 -8.01 -2.10
N LEU A 103 -2.19 -8.84 -1.04
CA LEU A 103 -1.03 -9.64 -0.69
C LEU A 103 -1.00 -10.98 -1.42
N LEU A 104 -2.15 -11.60 -1.72
CA LEU A 104 -2.19 -12.89 -2.42
C LEU A 104 -1.36 -12.93 -3.72
N PRO A 105 -1.39 -11.90 -4.59
CA PRO A 105 -0.53 -11.82 -5.78
C PRO A 105 0.97 -11.73 -5.44
N LEU A 106 1.31 -11.11 -4.32
CA LEU A 106 2.68 -10.86 -3.88
C LEU A 106 3.30 -12.09 -3.21
N LEU A 107 2.51 -12.86 -2.45
CA LEU A 107 2.93 -14.14 -1.87
C LEU A 107 3.23 -15.21 -2.93
N ARG A 108 2.64 -15.06 -4.13
CA ARG A 108 2.94 -15.90 -5.30
C ARG A 108 4.17 -15.44 -6.08
N TYR A 109 4.92 -14.45 -5.56
CA TYR A 109 6.15 -13.98 -6.19
C TYR A 109 7.19 -15.09 -6.29
N ARG A 110 7.53 -15.48 -7.51
CA ARG A 110 8.72 -16.28 -7.83
C ARG A 110 9.72 -15.38 -8.52
N GLU A 111 10.92 -15.29 -7.96
CA GLU A 111 12.04 -14.61 -8.60
C GLU A 111 12.46 -15.44 -9.84
N PRO A 112 12.62 -14.81 -11.03
CA PRO A 112 13.15 -15.52 -12.19
C PRO A 112 14.58 -15.98 -11.92
N GLU A 113 14.91 -17.21 -12.35
CA GLU A 113 16.14 -17.93 -12.03
C GLU A 113 17.42 -17.09 -12.26
N LEU A 114 18.35 -17.22 -11.30
CA LEU A 114 19.67 -16.57 -11.27
C LEU A 114 20.55 -17.03 -12.44
N GLY A 115 20.47 -16.32 -13.57
CA GLY A 115 21.40 -16.45 -14.70
C GLY A 115 21.67 -15.16 -15.47
N SER A 116 20.95 -14.07 -15.19
CA SER A 116 21.19 -12.79 -15.88
C SER A 116 22.30 -11.99 -15.18
N ARG A 117 23.41 -11.75 -15.89
CA ARG A 117 24.59 -10.96 -15.47
C ARG A 117 24.34 -9.49 -15.09
N ASP A 118 23.09 -9.08 -14.90
CA ASP A 118 22.72 -7.69 -14.69
C ASP A 118 21.81 -7.56 -13.44
N PRO A 119 22.37 -7.17 -12.27
CA PRO A 119 21.64 -7.07 -11.02
C PRO A 119 20.39 -6.20 -11.14
N TRP A 120 20.45 -5.16 -11.96
CA TRP A 120 19.35 -4.22 -12.21
C TRP A 120 18.27 -4.76 -13.15
N ARG A 121 18.56 -5.79 -13.97
CA ARG A 121 17.53 -6.47 -14.79
C ARG A 121 16.61 -7.34 -13.95
N SER A 122 17.13 -8.00 -12.92
CA SER A 122 16.29 -8.77 -11.99
C SER A 122 15.35 -7.88 -11.15
N LEU A 123 15.71 -6.58 -11.01
CA LEU A 123 14.81 -5.56 -10.49
C LEU A 123 13.66 -5.22 -11.45
N ARG A 124 13.87 -5.41 -12.76
CA ARG A 124 12.94 -5.05 -13.86
C ARG A 124 12.27 -6.26 -14.56
N ALA A 125 12.62 -7.50 -14.21
CA ALA A 125 12.25 -8.67 -14.98
C ALA A 125 10.76 -9.02 -14.81
N PRO A 126 9.94 -8.94 -15.88
CA PRO A 126 8.55 -9.36 -15.82
C PRO A 126 8.41 -10.82 -16.27
N SER A 127 7.75 -11.64 -15.45
CA SER A 127 7.37 -13.00 -15.84
C SER A 127 6.00 -12.95 -16.52
N ARG A 128 5.99 -13.01 -17.86
CA ARG A 128 4.84 -13.04 -18.79
C ARG A 128 4.35 -11.66 -19.27
N GLY A 129 5.16 -11.04 -20.14
CA GLY A 129 4.76 -9.93 -21.02
C GLY A 129 5.35 -8.58 -20.63
N SER A 130 5.66 -7.74 -21.61
CA SER A 130 6.17 -6.38 -21.35
C SER A 130 5.06 -5.51 -20.73
N TRP A 131 5.37 -4.60 -19.80
CA TRP A 131 4.40 -3.63 -19.24
C TRP A 131 3.58 -2.91 -20.33
N ARG A 132 4.22 -2.62 -21.47
CA ARG A 132 3.56 -2.02 -22.63
C ARG A 132 2.45 -2.89 -23.20
N GLU A 133 2.62 -4.21 -23.19
CA GLU A 133 1.61 -5.16 -23.68
C GLU A 133 0.43 -5.25 -22.71
N LEU A 134 0.69 -5.25 -21.40
CA LEU A 134 -0.36 -5.20 -20.39
C LEU A 134 -1.18 -3.91 -20.52
N LEU A 135 -0.54 -2.75 -20.66
CA LEU A 135 -1.24 -1.48 -20.87
C LEU A 135 -2.07 -1.47 -22.17
N LYS A 136 -1.54 -2.04 -23.26
CA LYS A 136 -2.30 -2.20 -24.51
C LYS A 136 -3.54 -3.07 -24.30
N ARG A 137 -3.41 -4.17 -23.55
CA ARG A 137 -4.55 -5.07 -23.22
C ARG A 137 -5.60 -4.39 -22.34
N ILE A 138 -5.19 -3.62 -21.33
CA ILE A 138 -6.11 -2.83 -20.50
C ILE A 138 -6.87 -1.81 -21.35
N LYS A 139 -6.15 -1.09 -22.22
CA LYS A 139 -6.76 -0.10 -23.11
C LYS A 139 -7.77 -0.73 -24.08
N ALA A 140 -7.48 -1.93 -24.59
CA ALA A 140 -8.36 -2.65 -25.50
C ALA A 140 -9.58 -3.26 -24.79
N GLN A 141 -9.43 -3.71 -23.53
CA GLN A 141 -10.48 -4.36 -22.76
C GLN A 141 -10.43 -3.89 -21.31
N PRO A 142 -10.97 -2.69 -21.02
CA PRO A 142 -11.02 -2.15 -19.68
C PRO A 142 -12.04 -2.96 -18.85
N THR A 143 -11.58 -3.45 -17.71
CA THR A 143 -12.44 -4.12 -16.72
C THR A 143 -12.15 -3.50 -15.36
N PRO A 144 -13.14 -3.44 -14.45
CA PRO A 144 -12.93 -2.86 -13.11
C PRO A 144 -11.70 -3.43 -12.42
N LEU A 145 -11.51 -4.75 -12.44
CA LEU A 145 -10.38 -5.42 -11.79
C LEU A 145 -9.01 -4.99 -12.36
N ARG A 146 -8.88 -4.84 -13.68
CA ARG A 146 -7.64 -4.39 -14.35
C ARG A 146 -7.28 -2.93 -14.07
N ILE A 147 -8.21 -2.14 -13.54
CA ILE A 147 -8.02 -0.70 -13.27
C ILE A 147 -7.89 -0.48 -11.76
N VAL A 148 -8.90 -0.91 -11.00
CA VAL A 148 -8.99 -0.64 -9.56
C VAL A 148 -7.88 -1.33 -8.79
N LEU A 149 -7.54 -2.59 -9.12
CA LEU A 149 -6.52 -3.33 -8.38
C LEU A 149 -5.12 -2.70 -8.47
N PRO A 150 -4.56 -2.41 -9.67
CA PRO A 150 -3.24 -1.79 -9.75
C PRO A 150 -3.23 -0.34 -9.23
N LEU A 151 -4.30 0.44 -9.44
CA LEU A 151 -4.39 1.79 -8.90
C LEU A 151 -4.50 1.79 -7.38
N GLY A 152 -5.32 0.90 -6.82
CA GLY A 152 -5.43 0.75 -5.38
C GLY A 152 -4.16 0.25 -4.74
N THR A 153 -3.46 -0.70 -5.39
CA THR A 153 -2.12 -1.11 -4.97
C THR A 153 -1.16 0.07 -4.97
N ALA A 154 -1.18 0.92 -6.00
CA ALA A 154 -0.32 2.10 -6.08
C ALA A 154 -0.60 3.10 -4.96
N ALA A 155 -1.88 3.35 -4.65
CA ALA A 155 -2.30 4.24 -3.57
C ALA A 155 -1.85 3.72 -2.20
N VAL A 156 -2.11 2.45 -1.91
CA VAL A 156 -1.72 1.78 -0.66
C VAL A 156 -0.20 1.75 -0.49
N VAL A 157 0.54 1.38 -1.55
CA VAL A 157 2.00 1.38 -1.54
C VAL A 157 2.57 2.78 -1.30
N LEU A 158 1.95 3.81 -1.87
CA LEU A 158 2.34 5.20 -1.65
C LEU A 158 2.13 5.60 -0.18
N ALA A 159 0.99 5.26 0.40
CA ALA A 159 0.70 5.48 1.82
C ALA A 159 1.74 4.76 2.70
N GLY A 160 1.99 3.48 2.45
CA GLY A 160 2.99 2.70 3.20
C GLY A 160 4.40 3.27 3.08
N ALA A 161 4.79 3.76 1.89
CA ALA A 161 6.07 4.41 1.69
C ALA A 161 6.17 5.77 2.40
N CYS A 162 5.07 6.54 2.47
CA CYS A 162 5.00 7.77 3.27
C CYS A 162 5.14 7.48 4.77
N THR A 163 4.48 6.43 5.27
CA THR A 163 4.62 5.99 6.67
C THR A 163 6.06 5.62 7.00
N ALA A 164 6.70 4.81 6.14
CA ALA A 164 8.11 4.45 6.32
C ALA A 164 9.04 5.68 6.29
N ALA A 165 8.81 6.62 5.37
CA ALA A 165 9.59 7.85 5.28
C ALA A 165 9.41 8.75 6.51
N ARG A 166 8.20 8.88 7.05
CA ARG A 166 7.93 9.63 8.30
C ARG A 166 8.63 9.01 9.51
N LEU A 167 8.66 7.68 9.59
CA LEU A 167 9.40 6.98 10.64
C LEU A 167 10.90 7.28 10.54
N VAL A 168 11.47 7.26 9.33
CA VAL A 168 12.88 7.65 9.10
C VAL A 168 13.11 9.11 9.50
N GLU A 169 12.23 10.02 9.10
CA GLU A 169 12.33 11.44 9.45
C GLU A 169 12.34 11.65 10.97
N GLY A 170 11.34 11.12 11.67
CA GLY A 170 11.19 11.29 13.12
C GLY A 170 12.35 10.67 13.91
N THR A 171 12.81 9.48 13.51
CA THR A 171 13.92 8.79 14.19
C THR A 171 15.25 9.52 14.00
N VAL A 172 15.55 9.97 12.78
CA VAL A 172 16.78 10.73 12.49
C VAL A 172 16.75 12.08 13.20
N TYR A 173 15.64 12.81 13.11
CA TYR A 173 15.51 14.12 13.73
C TYR A 173 15.76 14.04 15.24
N LEU A 174 15.05 13.15 15.94
CA LEU A 174 15.18 13.00 17.40
C LEU A 174 16.59 12.58 17.81
N SER A 175 17.23 11.71 17.04
CA SER A 175 18.57 11.20 17.34
C SER A 175 19.67 12.26 17.17
N TRP A 176 19.53 13.13 16.16
CA TRP A 176 20.58 14.10 15.82
C TRP A 176 20.32 15.51 16.33
N ARG A 177 19.09 15.83 16.76
CA ARG A 177 18.71 17.14 17.29
C ARG A 177 19.67 17.62 18.38
N GLY A 178 20.04 16.74 19.30
CA GLY A 178 20.98 17.06 20.39
C GLY A 178 22.43 17.30 19.95
N LEU A 179 22.83 16.81 18.77
CA LEU A 179 24.22 16.86 18.29
C LEU A 179 24.45 17.98 17.26
N LEU A 180 23.52 18.16 16.32
CA LEU A 180 23.67 19.06 15.18
C LEU A 180 22.82 20.34 15.29
N GLY A 181 21.96 20.43 16.32
CA GLY A 181 20.97 21.48 16.48
C GLY A 181 19.75 21.31 15.57
N ASP A 182 18.70 22.09 15.83
CA ASP A 182 17.36 21.89 15.25
C ASP A 182 17.33 21.98 13.72
N ARG A 183 17.96 23.01 13.14
CA ARG A 183 17.89 23.28 11.69
C ARG A 183 18.62 22.22 10.86
N ALA A 184 19.84 21.87 11.26
CA ALA A 184 20.62 20.87 10.52
C ALA A 184 19.97 19.49 10.63
N SER A 185 19.54 19.10 11.83
CA SER A 185 18.88 17.80 12.06
C SER A 185 17.59 17.66 11.27
N HIS A 186 16.80 18.73 11.16
CA HIS A 186 15.58 18.73 10.36
C HIS A 186 15.87 18.54 8.87
N LEU A 187 16.84 19.28 8.31
CA LEU A 187 17.22 19.16 6.90
C LEU A 187 17.76 17.76 6.57
N PHE A 188 18.60 17.19 7.44
CA PHE A 188 19.10 15.83 7.25
C PHE A 188 17.99 14.77 7.34
N ALA A 189 17.09 14.90 8.31
CA ALA A 189 15.95 14.01 8.46
C ALA A 189 15.03 14.05 7.22
N GLN A 190 14.73 15.25 6.72
CA GLN A 190 13.91 15.47 5.54
C GLN A 190 14.53 14.85 4.28
N LEU A 191 15.83 15.08 4.04
CA LEU A 191 16.53 14.49 2.89
C LEU A 191 16.55 12.96 2.95
N LEU A 192 16.78 12.38 4.13
CA LEU A 192 16.74 10.93 4.31
C LEU A 192 15.33 10.36 4.14
N ALA A 193 14.30 11.07 4.60
CA ALA A 193 12.91 10.69 4.41
C ALA A 193 12.52 10.66 2.93
N ILE A 194 12.88 11.70 2.16
CA ILE A 194 12.68 11.74 0.70
C ILE A 194 13.44 10.59 0.03
N GLY A 195 14.69 10.35 0.43
CA GLY A 195 15.49 9.24 -0.06
C GLY A 195 14.85 7.88 0.20
N ALA A 196 14.31 7.68 1.40
CA ALA A 196 13.58 6.47 1.78
C ALA A 196 12.29 6.30 0.96
N LEU A 197 11.48 7.35 0.82
CA LEU A 197 10.26 7.35 0.01
C LEU A 197 10.56 6.91 -1.43
N VAL A 198 11.50 7.59 -2.10
CA VAL A 198 11.89 7.29 -3.48
C VAL A 198 12.49 5.89 -3.59
N GLY A 199 13.36 5.50 -2.66
CA GLY A 199 14.00 4.19 -2.61
C GLY A 199 12.98 3.05 -2.49
N VAL A 200 12.01 3.17 -1.57
CA VAL A 200 10.94 2.18 -1.37
C VAL A 200 10.03 2.08 -2.60
N LEU A 201 9.61 3.20 -3.17
CA LEU A 201 8.76 3.21 -4.36
C LEU A 201 9.47 2.57 -5.58
N ALA A 202 10.74 2.91 -5.79
CA ALA A 202 11.52 2.39 -6.92
C ALA A 202 11.88 0.91 -6.77
N SER A 203 12.16 0.45 -5.53
CA SER A 203 12.61 -0.93 -5.27
C SER A 203 11.46 -1.92 -5.08
N LEU A 204 10.38 -1.51 -4.42
CA LEU A 204 9.26 -2.37 -4.03
C LEU A 204 7.95 -1.92 -4.67
N GLY A 205 7.66 -0.61 -4.63
CA GLY A 205 6.34 -0.11 -4.99
C GLY A 205 5.92 -0.42 -6.43
N TRP A 206 6.79 -0.16 -7.40
CA TRP A 206 6.52 -0.51 -8.80
C TRP A 206 6.27 -2.01 -9.00
N ARG A 207 7.00 -2.87 -8.28
CA ARG A 207 6.85 -4.33 -8.38
C ARG A 207 5.51 -4.80 -7.81
N ALA A 208 5.07 -4.22 -6.70
CA ALA A 208 3.77 -4.54 -6.13
C ALA A 208 2.63 -4.22 -7.10
N VAL A 209 2.66 -3.03 -7.72
CA VAL A 209 1.69 -2.60 -8.73
C VAL A 209 1.73 -3.51 -9.95
N TYR A 210 2.93 -3.80 -10.44
CA TYR A 210 3.12 -4.66 -11.60
C TYR A 210 2.54 -6.06 -11.40
N ARG A 211 2.79 -6.67 -10.23
CA ARG A 211 2.28 -8.01 -9.90
C ARG A 211 0.76 -8.04 -9.73
N ASN A 212 0.19 -7.03 -9.10
CA ASN A 212 -1.26 -6.90 -9.02
C ASN A 212 -1.89 -6.72 -10.40
N LEU A 213 -1.23 -6.01 -11.31
CA LEU A 213 -1.68 -5.90 -12.69
C LEU A 213 -1.62 -7.24 -13.44
N GLU A 214 -0.51 -7.98 -13.37
CA GLU A 214 -0.38 -9.31 -13.98
C GLU A 214 -1.45 -10.28 -13.46
N TYR A 215 -1.70 -10.24 -12.15
CA TYR A 215 -2.73 -11.06 -11.52
C TYR A 215 -4.14 -10.69 -12.02
N ALA A 216 -4.46 -9.40 -12.07
CA ALA A 216 -5.72 -8.93 -12.62
C ALA A 216 -5.90 -9.35 -14.09
N ASP A 217 -4.85 -9.20 -14.91
CA ASP A 217 -4.89 -9.60 -16.32
C ASP A 217 -5.12 -11.11 -16.48
N ALA A 218 -4.42 -11.93 -15.70
CA ALA A 218 -4.58 -13.38 -15.72
C ALA A 218 -5.99 -13.83 -15.31
N ARG A 219 -6.61 -13.18 -14.31
CA ARG A 219 -7.98 -13.50 -13.88
C ARG A 219 -9.04 -13.12 -14.91
N VAL A 220 -8.83 -12.02 -15.63
CA VAL A 220 -9.74 -11.58 -16.71
C VAL A 220 -9.55 -12.40 -17.98
N ALA A 221 -8.33 -12.87 -18.26
CA ALA A 221 -8.02 -13.71 -19.41
C ALA A 221 -8.50 -15.16 -19.28
N ALA A 222 -8.82 -15.63 -18.07
CA ALA A 222 -9.41 -16.95 -17.86
C ALA A 222 -10.75 -17.07 -18.62
N PRO A 223 -11.07 -18.22 -19.25
CA PRO A 223 -12.29 -18.39 -20.02
C PRO A 223 -13.52 -18.00 -19.20
N ALA A 224 -14.38 -17.16 -19.76
CA ALA A 224 -15.64 -16.70 -19.16
C ALA A 224 -16.79 -17.15 -20.05
N GLY A 225 -17.88 -17.63 -19.44
CA GLY A 225 -19.06 -18.07 -20.18
C GLY A 225 -19.80 -16.90 -20.82
N SER A 226 -19.76 -15.71 -20.19
CA SER A 226 -20.43 -14.50 -20.70
C SER A 226 -19.64 -13.20 -20.45
N ASN A 227 -20.00 -12.14 -21.19
CA ASN A 227 -19.45 -10.80 -21.00
C ASN A 227 -19.78 -10.23 -19.60
N ALA A 228 -20.98 -10.50 -19.09
CA ALA A 228 -21.42 -10.07 -17.76
C ALA A 228 -20.59 -10.73 -16.65
N GLU A 229 -20.31 -12.03 -16.79
CA GLU A 229 -19.45 -12.76 -15.86
C GLU A 229 -18.05 -12.13 -15.81
N ARG A 230 -17.47 -11.79 -16.97
CA ARG A 230 -16.17 -11.12 -17.06
C ARG A 230 -16.14 -9.73 -16.40
N LEU A 231 -17.23 -8.95 -16.48
CA LEU A 231 -17.37 -7.65 -15.81
C LEU A 231 -17.55 -7.81 -14.30
N SER A 232 -18.30 -8.84 -13.86
CA SER A 232 -18.52 -9.14 -12.45
C SER A 232 -17.30 -9.74 -11.74
N ARG A 233 -16.38 -10.34 -12.51
CA ARG A 233 -15.15 -10.94 -12.00
C ARG A 233 -14.28 -9.89 -11.32
N GLY A 234 -14.14 -10.07 -10.01
CA GLY A 234 -13.32 -9.19 -9.19
C GLY A 234 -14.03 -7.94 -8.69
N LEU A 235 -15.35 -7.79 -8.88
CA LEU A 235 -16.10 -6.67 -8.28
C LEU A 235 -15.96 -6.63 -6.76
N ILE A 236 -15.98 -7.77 -6.08
CA ILE A 236 -15.75 -7.84 -4.62
C ILE A 236 -14.36 -7.30 -4.27
N ALA A 237 -13.33 -7.72 -5.01
CA ALA A 237 -11.97 -7.20 -4.81
C ALA A 237 -11.90 -5.69 -5.06
N CYS A 238 -12.58 -5.19 -6.10
CA CYS A 238 -12.66 -3.76 -6.37
C CYS A 238 -13.41 -3.00 -5.26
N ALA A 239 -14.51 -3.56 -4.75
CA ALA A 239 -15.31 -2.96 -3.69
C ALA A 239 -14.52 -2.86 -2.38
N LEU A 240 -13.68 -3.85 -2.08
CA LEU A 240 -12.79 -3.82 -0.92
C LEU A 240 -11.65 -2.80 -1.09
N VAL A 241 -11.01 -2.78 -2.28
CA VAL A 241 -9.80 -1.99 -2.51
C VAL A 241 -10.10 -0.51 -2.81
N ALA A 242 -11.21 -0.18 -3.48
CA ALA A 242 -11.48 1.19 -3.91
C ALA A 242 -11.66 2.20 -2.76
N PRO A 243 -12.39 1.90 -1.67
CA PRO A 243 -12.52 2.81 -0.54
C PRO A 243 -11.17 3.06 0.16
N LEU A 244 -10.37 2.00 0.34
CA LEU A 244 -9.02 2.13 0.90
C LEU A 244 -8.09 2.92 -0.02
N ALA A 245 -8.17 2.73 -1.33
CA ALA A 245 -7.39 3.51 -2.28
C ALA A 245 -7.73 5.00 -2.21
N LEU A 246 -9.01 5.32 -2.05
CA LEU A 246 -9.47 6.70 -1.88
C LEU A 246 -8.96 7.27 -0.54
N ALA A 247 -9.15 6.55 0.57
CA ALA A 247 -8.66 6.95 1.88
C ALA A 247 -7.13 7.15 1.88
N ALA A 248 -6.39 6.23 1.23
CA ALA A 248 -4.95 6.29 1.09
C ALA A 248 -4.47 7.55 0.34
N LEU A 249 -5.19 7.95 -0.72
CA LEU A 249 -4.84 9.11 -1.53
C LEU A 249 -5.21 10.44 -0.85
N LEU A 250 -6.34 10.47 -0.13
CA LEU A 250 -6.85 11.69 0.48
C LEU A 250 -6.01 12.11 1.70
N ASP A 251 -5.73 11.17 2.61
CA ASP A 251 -5.15 11.52 3.91
C ASP A 251 -3.87 10.74 4.23
N ALA A 252 -3.75 9.47 3.82
CA ALA A 252 -2.59 8.63 4.19
C ALA A 252 -1.33 8.85 3.32
N SER A 253 -1.43 9.60 2.21
CA SER A 253 -0.31 9.91 1.29
C SER A 253 0.05 11.41 1.27
N PRO A 254 0.45 12.02 2.40
CA PRO A 254 0.80 13.44 2.47
C PRO A 254 2.20 13.69 1.89
N VAL A 255 2.43 13.34 0.62
CA VAL A 255 3.73 13.50 -0.06
C VAL A 255 4.24 14.94 0.02
N LEU A 256 3.31 15.90 -0.01
CA LEU A 256 3.64 17.33 0.11
C LEU A 256 4.13 17.73 1.50
N SER A 257 3.90 16.94 2.55
CA SER A 257 4.39 17.28 3.90
C SER A 257 5.92 17.21 3.98
N PHE A 258 6.56 16.40 3.16
CA PHE A 258 8.02 16.29 3.12
C PHE A 258 8.71 17.50 2.46
N PHE A 259 7.95 18.41 1.86
CA PHE A 259 8.48 19.61 1.18
C PHE A 259 8.11 20.91 1.89
N ARG A 260 7.51 20.81 3.09
CA ARG A 260 7.19 21.94 3.96
C ARG A 260 8.12 21.93 5.16
#